data_AF-A0A918E892-F1
#
_entry.id   AF-A0A918E892-F1
#
_cell.length_a   1.000
_cell.length_b   1.000
_cell.length_c   1.000
_cell.angle_alpha   90.00
_cell.angle_beta   90.00
_cell.angle_gamma   90.00
#
_symmetry.space_group_name_H-M   'P 1'
#
loop_
_entity.id
_entity.type
_entity.pdbx_description
1 polymer ?
#
loop_
_entity_poly.entity_id
_entity_poly.type
_entity_poly.pdbx_seq_one_letter_code
_entity_poly.pdbx_strand_id
1 'polypeptide(L)'
;MPKLRPDEPEWLGAYRVLGRLGEGGQGTVYLAEAPEGGRVAVKVLHLHHALDETAHRRFVREVEAARRVAAFSTARVIEVDMAGDRPYIVSEYVEGVSLDVRVRERGALGEDELVRLALGTANALAAIHAAGVVHRDFKPSNVLLGPDGPRVIDFGIARAFDSFTVTSSGIIGTPTYMSPEQISDMPVRAAADIFSWASTMVFAATGRPLFQNNGVPAVLYSILTSAPDLTGVPAVLRPLLERCLDKDPDRRPSAADIMLHLVGQTPARSDETTFPIGPRRRRRRAVVASAGVVLAVAISAGVWLWPSASSRPPPATASKVGFVMDVGGRHDGWFNESALPGIARAQDELGLSVSEVEAVAGESEAVKAERLRSLARSGHDPILAIGFPYSQAVRVVAAEFPKVRFAIVDSRETMGPNVTNLVFNEQEAGYLAGAVAALTATKKTVGFIGAVKGEPEVERVAAGFAAGVKAVDADIRIATAYVSVAPDYSGYDDRGKAEALAGRLFRAGGEVVFQAADNSNQGITRAAHDAGALVIGADADESKGVDEELRQVFVTSIVKRIDVVVLDYLRSAAAGRVQSGQKEYGVRAGVIDYLPAGTGLTAIRARLDEIKRRVADGGVS
;
A
#
# COMPACT_ATOMS: atom_id res chain seq x y z
N MET A 1 5.11 34.98 -7.66
CA MET A 1 3.90 34.70 -6.87
C MET A 1 3.11 33.62 -7.57
N PRO A 2 2.39 32.75 -6.84
CA PRO A 2 1.39 31.86 -7.44
C PRO A 2 0.33 32.70 -8.15
N LYS A 3 -0.29 32.16 -9.20
CA LYS A 3 -1.42 32.80 -9.89
C LYS A 3 -2.69 32.00 -9.62
N LEU A 4 -3.79 32.71 -9.42
CA LEU A 4 -5.15 32.14 -9.47
C LEU A 4 -5.43 31.51 -10.84
N ARG A 5 -6.17 30.40 -10.85
CA ARG A 5 -6.80 29.86 -12.06
C ARG A 5 -8.19 30.49 -12.29
N PRO A 6 -8.75 30.45 -13.53
CA PRO A 6 -10.04 31.10 -13.84
C PRO A 6 -11.26 30.54 -13.09
N ASP A 7 -11.12 29.34 -12.51
CA ASP A 7 -12.13 28.58 -11.77
C ASP A 7 -11.96 28.67 -10.24
N GLU A 8 -10.89 29.31 -9.75
CA GLU A 8 -10.59 29.44 -8.32
C GLU A 8 -11.26 30.70 -7.72
N PRO A 9 -11.70 30.65 -6.45
CA PRO A 9 -12.41 31.77 -5.83
C PRO A 9 -11.50 32.99 -5.64
N GLU A 10 -11.95 34.17 -6.07
CA GLU A 10 -11.27 35.45 -5.81
C GLU A 10 -11.33 35.86 -4.33
N TRP A 11 -12.34 35.38 -3.59
CA TRP A 11 -12.59 35.69 -2.19
C TRP A 11 -13.04 34.45 -1.41
N LEU A 12 -12.59 34.34 -0.16
CA LEU A 12 -13.03 33.35 0.82
C LEU A 12 -13.39 34.09 2.10
N GLY A 13 -14.69 34.20 2.40
CA GLY A 13 -15.18 35.12 3.43
C GLY A 13 -14.70 36.55 3.19
N ALA A 14 -14.03 37.14 4.17
CA ALA A 14 -13.43 38.48 4.08
C ALA A 14 -12.02 38.50 3.46
N TYR A 15 -11.45 37.36 3.08
CA TYR A 15 -10.05 37.22 2.65
C TYR A 15 -9.92 37.24 1.13
N ARG A 16 -9.10 38.15 0.59
CA ARG A 16 -8.86 38.30 -0.85
C ARG A 16 -7.82 37.29 -1.31
N VAL A 17 -8.19 36.35 -2.17
CA VAL A 17 -7.26 35.33 -2.64
C VAL A 17 -6.23 35.94 -3.61
N LEU A 18 -4.96 35.63 -3.38
CA LEU A 18 -3.83 36.12 -4.19
C LEU A 18 -3.25 35.02 -5.10
N GLY A 19 -3.43 33.75 -4.74
CA GLY A 19 -3.00 32.59 -5.53
C GLY A 19 -2.93 31.31 -4.70
N ARG A 20 -2.89 30.15 -5.37
CA ARG A 20 -2.85 28.85 -4.70
C ARG A 20 -1.46 28.49 -4.16
N LEU A 21 -1.39 28.02 -2.92
CA LEU A 21 -0.16 27.49 -2.30
C LEU A 21 -0.04 25.96 -2.44
N GLY A 22 -1.17 25.23 -2.40
CA GLY A 22 -1.19 23.77 -2.54
C GLY A 22 -2.60 23.21 -2.67
N GLU A 23 -2.70 21.95 -3.08
CA GLU A 23 -3.95 21.19 -3.18
C GLU A 23 -3.66 19.74 -2.78
N GLY A 24 -4.55 19.13 -2.01
CA GLY A 24 -4.47 17.73 -1.60
C GLY A 24 -5.83 17.19 -1.16
N GLY A 25 -5.92 15.89 -0.86
CA GLY A 25 -7.23 15.25 -0.63
C GLY A 25 -8.02 15.75 0.60
N GLN A 26 -7.40 16.50 1.51
CA GLN A 26 -8.10 17.16 2.63
C GLN A 26 -8.61 18.56 2.31
N GLY A 27 -8.19 19.17 1.20
CA GLY A 27 -8.49 20.57 0.92
C GLY A 27 -7.50 21.30 0.02
N THR A 28 -7.84 22.53 -0.30
CA THR A 28 -7.03 23.44 -1.12
C THR A 28 -6.54 24.62 -0.28
N VAL A 29 -5.23 24.90 -0.33
CA VAL A 29 -4.59 25.97 0.44
C VAL A 29 -4.27 27.15 -0.47
N TYR A 30 -4.75 28.33 -0.09
CA TYR A 30 -4.56 29.59 -0.81
C TYR A 30 -3.73 30.57 0.02
N LEU A 31 -2.92 31.38 -0.66
CA LEU A 31 -2.39 32.62 -0.13
C LEU A 31 -3.48 33.68 -0.29
N ALA A 32 -3.84 34.36 0.79
CA ALA A 32 -4.80 35.47 0.75
C ALA A 32 -4.29 36.69 1.53
N GLU A 33 -4.94 37.82 1.29
CA GLU A 33 -4.78 39.07 2.02
C GLU A 33 -5.91 39.22 3.05
N ALA A 34 -5.57 39.58 4.29
CA ALA A 34 -6.55 39.79 5.35
C ALA A 34 -7.20 41.19 5.27
N PRO A 35 -8.40 41.38 5.84
CA PRO A 35 -9.12 42.67 5.81
C PRO A 35 -8.32 43.84 6.40
N GLU A 36 -7.52 43.57 7.44
CA GLU A 36 -6.67 44.56 8.13
C GLU A 36 -5.29 44.72 7.45
N GLY A 37 -5.07 44.02 6.33
CA GLY A 37 -3.78 43.89 5.64
C GLY A 37 -2.93 42.72 6.17
N GLY A 38 -1.89 42.38 5.41
CA GLY A 38 -1.02 41.24 5.72
C GLY A 38 -1.46 39.95 5.01
N ARG A 39 -0.58 38.93 5.04
CA ARG A 39 -0.76 37.66 4.34
C ARG A 39 -1.23 36.56 5.29
N VAL A 40 -2.17 35.75 4.83
CA VAL A 40 -2.68 34.56 5.53
C VAL A 40 -2.70 33.35 4.60
N ALA A 41 -2.66 32.16 5.18
CA ALA A 41 -2.93 30.90 4.48
C ALA A 41 -4.37 30.46 4.79
N VAL A 42 -5.19 30.34 3.75
CA VAL A 42 -6.60 29.92 3.84
C VAL A 42 -6.74 28.51 3.27
N LYS A 43 -7.04 27.53 4.12
CA LYS A 43 -7.24 26.12 3.75
C LYS A 43 -8.75 25.83 3.65
N VAL A 44 -9.27 25.74 2.44
CA VAL A 44 -10.65 25.30 2.16
C VAL A 44 -10.70 23.79 2.31
N LEU A 45 -11.61 23.28 3.13
CA LEU A 45 -11.73 21.86 3.45
C LEU A 45 -12.64 21.14 2.44
N HIS A 46 -12.19 19.98 1.97
CA HIS A 46 -13.02 19.10 1.13
C HIS A 46 -13.83 18.13 2.01
N LEU A 47 -14.99 18.58 2.49
CA LEU A 47 -15.90 17.72 3.27
C LEU A 47 -16.74 16.85 2.33
N HIS A 48 -16.50 15.54 2.33
CA HIS A 48 -17.21 14.58 1.47
C HIS A 48 -18.54 14.06 2.04
N HIS A 49 -18.87 14.41 3.29
CA HIS A 49 -20.10 13.99 3.97
C HIS A 49 -20.70 15.14 4.79
N ALA A 50 -22.04 15.14 4.93
CA ALA A 50 -22.71 15.99 5.91
C ALA A 50 -22.29 15.57 7.31
N LEU A 51 -21.78 16.52 8.09
CA LEU A 51 -21.27 16.28 9.44
C LEU A 51 -22.41 15.89 10.39
N ASP A 52 -22.23 14.80 11.14
CA ASP A 52 -23.12 14.53 12.27
C ASP A 52 -22.85 15.51 13.44
N GLU A 53 -23.84 15.64 14.32
CA GLU A 53 -23.81 16.59 15.43
C GLU A 53 -22.65 16.33 16.43
N THR A 54 -22.15 15.10 16.50
CA THR A 54 -21.04 14.71 17.38
C THR A 54 -19.69 15.04 16.75
N ALA A 55 -19.52 14.79 15.44
CA ALA A 55 -18.37 15.25 14.66
C ALA A 55 -18.26 16.79 14.70
N HIS A 56 -19.38 17.49 14.56
CA HIS A 56 -19.44 18.95 14.68
C HIS A 56 -19.00 19.44 16.07
N ARG A 57 -19.53 18.86 17.16
CA ARG A 57 -19.10 19.18 18.54
C ARG A 57 -17.61 18.90 18.79
N ARG A 58 -17.09 17.79 18.27
CA ARG A 58 -15.66 17.44 18.37
C ARG A 58 -14.80 18.47 17.64
N PHE A 59 -15.18 18.85 16.43
CA PHE A 59 -14.47 19.84 15.64
C PHE A 59 -14.40 21.21 16.34
N VAL A 60 -15.53 21.75 16.82
CA VAL A 60 -15.55 23.04 17.54
C VAL A 60 -14.62 23.00 18.75
N ARG A 61 -14.57 21.89 19.48
CA ARG A 61 -13.64 21.69 20.60
C ARG A 61 -12.17 21.64 20.15
N GLU A 62 -11.86 20.97 19.05
CA GLU A 62 -10.48 20.89 18.52
C GLU A 62 -10.03 22.25 17.95
N VAL A 63 -10.92 23.04 17.34
CA VAL A 63 -10.68 24.44 16.91
C VAL A 63 -10.39 25.37 18.10
N GLU A 64 -11.22 25.36 19.14
CA GLU A 64 -11.02 26.21 20.32
C GLU A 64 -9.82 25.78 21.18
N ALA A 65 -9.29 24.57 20.98
CA ALA A 65 -7.98 24.17 21.50
C ALA A 65 -6.83 24.64 20.60
N ALA A 66 -6.97 24.52 19.28
CA ALA A 66 -6.02 25.01 18.29
C ALA A 66 -5.72 26.51 18.41
N ARG A 67 -6.73 27.36 18.65
CA ARG A 67 -6.57 28.82 18.81
C ARG A 67 -5.77 29.23 20.06
N ARG A 68 -5.57 28.33 21.03
CA ARG A 68 -4.81 28.57 22.27
C ARG A 68 -3.32 28.21 22.16
N VAL A 69 -2.87 27.66 21.03
CA VAL A 69 -1.45 27.30 20.81
C VAL A 69 -0.61 28.56 20.57
N ALA A 70 0.52 28.69 21.28
CA ALA A 70 1.39 29.87 21.20
C ALA A 70 2.17 29.94 19.88
N ALA A 71 2.11 31.10 19.21
CA ALA A 71 2.62 31.33 17.86
C ALA A 71 4.17 31.49 17.73
N PHE A 72 4.95 30.81 18.57
CA PHE A 72 6.43 30.89 18.51
C PHE A 72 7.06 29.83 17.60
N SER A 73 6.48 28.61 17.55
CA SER A 73 6.99 27.50 16.72
C SER A 73 5.92 26.83 15.86
N THR A 74 4.69 27.37 15.87
CA THR A 74 3.58 27.00 14.99
C THR A 74 3.16 28.19 14.12
N ALA A 75 2.33 27.95 13.12
CA ALA A 75 1.47 28.99 12.54
C ALA A 75 0.18 29.09 13.37
N ARG A 76 -0.21 30.30 13.78
CA ARG A 76 -1.46 30.50 14.56
C ARG A 76 -2.68 30.32 13.67
N VAL A 77 -3.71 29.65 14.20
CA VAL A 77 -5.06 29.69 13.64
C VAL A 77 -5.70 31.03 14.01
N ILE A 78 -6.08 31.80 12.99
CA ILE A 78 -6.68 33.13 13.13
C ILE A 78 -8.19 32.99 13.24
N GLU A 79 -8.78 32.31 12.26
CA GLU A 79 -10.23 32.16 12.06
C GLU A 79 -10.53 30.75 11.53
N VAL A 80 -11.73 30.25 11.83
CA VAL A 80 -12.30 29.06 11.21
C VAL A 80 -13.75 29.38 10.88
N ASP A 81 -14.12 29.23 9.61
CA ASP A 81 -15.48 29.41 9.14
C ASP A 81 -16.03 28.07 8.63
N MET A 82 -17.19 27.71 9.15
CA MET A 82 -17.93 26.50 8.79
C MET A 82 -19.31 26.83 8.22
N ALA A 83 -19.63 28.10 8.00
CA ALA A 83 -20.91 28.56 7.47
C ALA A 83 -20.87 28.61 5.93
N GLY A 84 -21.80 27.90 5.29
CA GLY A 84 -21.94 27.87 3.84
C GLY A 84 -21.17 26.74 3.14
N ASP A 85 -21.21 26.75 1.82
CA ASP A 85 -20.89 25.58 0.97
C ASP A 85 -19.40 25.22 0.90
N ARG A 86 -18.50 26.05 1.46
CA ARG A 86 -17.04 25.89 1.41
C ARG A 86 -16.40 26.25 2.76
N PRO A 87 -16.38 25.33 3.74
CA PRO A 87 -15.74 25.56 5.03
C PRO A 87 -14.22 25.77 4.88
N TYR A 88 -13.65 26.66 5.68
CA TYR A 88 -12.23 27.01 5.60
C TYR A 88 -11.58 27.34 6.95
N ILE A 89 -10.26 27.14 7.02
CA ILE A 89 -9.41 27.51 8.17
C ILE A 89 -8.44 28.60 7.70
N VAL A 90 -8.30 29.68 8.47
CA VAL A 90 -7.35 30.77 8.23
C VAL A 90 -6.22 30.70 9.24
N SER A 91 -4.99 30.81 8.77
CA SER A 91 -3.79 30.79 9.60
C SER A 91 -2.76 31.84 9.16
N GLU A 92 -1.83 32.17 10.06
CA GLU A 92 -0.67 33.02 9.74
C GLU A 92 0.10 32.45 8.53
N TYR A 93 0.35 33.26 7.51
CA TYR A 93 1.21 32.85 6.40
C TYR A 93 2.68 32.82 6.85
N VAL A 94 3.28 31.64 6.86
CA VAL A 94 4.72 31.47 7.12
C VAL A 94 5.49 31.49 5.81
N GLU A 95 6.42 32.43 5.67
CA GLU A 95 7.35 32.46 4.55
C GLU A 95 8.49 31.45 4.78
N GLY A 96 8.48 30.33 4.04
CA GLY A 96 9.48 29.28 4.14
C GLY A 96 9.23 28.14 3.15
N VAL A 97 10.25 27.32 2.90
CA VAL A 97 10.11 26.07 2.12
C VAL A 97 9.79 24.91 3.07
N SER A 98 9.03 23.90 2.64
CA SER A 98 8.83 22.71 3.49
C SER A 98 10.12 21.91 3.66
N LEU A 99 10.24 21.23 4.80
CA LEU A 99 11.34 20.30 5.10
C LEU A 99 11.41 19.20 4.03
N ASP A 100 10.26 18.71 3.57
CA ASP A 100 10.12 17.77 2.45
C ASP A 100 10.86 18.25 1.19
N VAL A 101 10.58 19.47 0.74
CA VAL A 101 11.21 20.08 -0.45
C VAL A 101 12.70 20.35 -0.19
N ARG A 102 13.06 20.93 0.96
CA ARG A 102 14.46 21.22 1.33
C ARG A 102 15.34 19.96 1.33
N VAL A 103 14.81 18.82 1.78
CA VAL A 103 15.57 17.57 1.83
C VAL A 103 15.65 16.90 0.46
N ARG A 104 14.57 16.94 -0.35
CA ARG A 104 14.60 16.39 -1.73
C ARG A 104 15.49 17.19 -2.68
N GLU A 105 15.48 18.52 -2.59
CA GLU A 105 16.27 19.38 -3.48
C GLU A 105 17.76 19.48 -3.09
N ARG A 106 18.08 19.38 -1.79
CA ARG A 106 19.44 19.68 -1.28
C ARG A 106 20.04 18.60 -0.40
N GLY A 107 19.40 17.43 -0.32
CA GLY A 107 19.83 16.30 0.49
C GLY A 107 19.54 16.45 1.98
N ALA A 108 19.92 15.40 2.72
CA ALA A 108 19.79 15.31 4.18
C ALA A 108 20.46 16.49 4.93
N LEU A 109 19.97 16.76 6.14
CA LEU A 109 20.49 17.83 6.99
C LEU A 109 21.77 17.38 7.72
N GLY A 110 22.70 18.32 7.91
CA GLY A 110 23.83 18.12 8.81
C GLY A 110 23.39 18.04 10.28
N GLU A 111 24.22 17.45 11.14
CA GLU A 111 23.92 17.21 12.56
C GLU A 111 23.43 18.48 13.29
N ASP A 112 24.13 19.60 13.14
CA ASP A 112 23.75 20.91 13.70
C ASP A 112 22.39 21.43 13.19
N GLU A 113 22.08 21.25 11.91
CA GLU A 113 20.79 21.64 11.32
C GLU A 113 19.67 20.74 11.87
N LEU A 114 19.94 19.44 11.98
CA LEU A 114 19.01 18.44 12.46
C LEU A 114 18.69 18.61 13.96
N VAL A 115 19.68 18.95 14.79
CA VAL A 115 19.46 19.25 16.23
C VAL A 115 18.61 20.52 16.40
N ARG A 116 18.88 21.59 15.62
CA ARG A 116 18.02 22.79 15.61
C ARG A 116 16.60 22.51 15.16
N LEU A 117 16.44 21.67 14.12
CA LEU A 117 15.13 21.22 13.64
C LEU A 117 14.39 20.43 14.73
N ALA A 118 15.06 19.48 15.36
CA ALA A 118 14.53 18.63 16.42
C ALA A 118 14.05 19.46 17.62
N LEU A 119 14.88 20.40 18.11
CA LEU A 119 14.52 21.32 19.19
C LEU A 119 13.29 22.17 18.86
N GLY A 120 13.29 22.85 17.70
CA GLY A 120 12.20 23.74 17.32
C GLY A 120 10.86 23.02 17.10
N THR A 121 10.90 21.81 16.52
CA THR A 121 9.70 21.00 16.28
C THR A 121 9.21 20.26 17.53
N ALA A 122 10.10 19.83 18.43
CA ALA A 122 9.70 19.31 19.74
C ALA A 122 9.04 20.39 20.61
N ASN A 123 9.54 21.63 20.57
CA ASN A 123 8.92 22.78 21.23
C ASN A 123 7.52 23.09 20.67
N ALA A 124 7.35 23.03 19.34
CA ALA A 124 6.04 23.16 18.72
C ALA A 124 5.06 22.07 19.20
N LEU A 125 5.47 20.81 19.21
CA LEU A 125 4.63 19.70 19.69
C LEU A 125 4.30 19.82 21.17
N ALA A 126 5.26 20.21 22.02
CA ALA A 126 5.00 20.46 23.45
C ALA A 126 3.95 21.57 23.66
N ALA A 127 4.01 22.66 22.88
CA ALA A 127 3.00 23.73 22.93
C ALA A 127 1.62 23.27 22.44
N ILE A 128 1.56 22.45 21.38
CA ILE A 128 0.31 21.85 20.85
C ILE A 128 -0.30 20.91 21.90
N HIS A 129 0.49 20.01 22.48
CA HIS A 129 0.05 19.04 23.49
C HIS A 129 -0.41 19.72 24.77
N ALA A 130 0.29 20.77 25.23
CA ALA A 130 -0.10 21.56 26.40
C ALA A 130 -1.43 22.30 26.23
N ALA A 131 -1.82 22.66 25.00
CA ALA A 131 -3.14 23.23 24.70
C ALA A 131 -4.29 22.18 24.70
N GLY A 132 -3.96 20.88 24.79
CA GLY A 132 -4.89 19.76 24.70
C GLY A 132 -5.17 19.31 23.26
N VAL A 133 -4.31 19.67 22.30
CA VAL A 133 -4.42 19.30 20.88
C VAL A 133 -3.48 18.13 20.57
N VAL A 134 -3.83 17.29 19.60
CA VAL A 134 -2.95 16.28 18.98
C VAL A 134 -2.88 16.59 17.49
N HIS A 135 -1.69 16.58 16.89
CA HIS A 135 -1.48 17.00 15.50
C HIS A 135 -2.00 15.98 14.49
N ARG A 136 -1.86 14.66 14.75
CA ARG A 136 -2.38 13.52 13.95
C ARG A 136 -1.94 13.45 12.47
N ASP A 137 -1.06 14.33 12.01
CA ASP A 137 -0.55 14.41 10.64
C ASP A 137 0.83 15.09 10.60
N PHE A 138 1.69 14.81 11.60
CA PHE A 138 3.03 15.40 11.64
C PHE A 138 3.94 14.73 10.61
N LYS A 139 4.46 15.48 9.64
CA LYS A 139 5.26 14.96 8.52
C LYS A 139 6.11 16.06 7.86
N PRO A 140 7.12 15.73 7.02
CA PRO A 140 8.03 16.72 6.44
C PRO A 140 7.36 17.84 5.61
N SER A 141 6.17 17.61 5.02
CA SER A 141 5.44 18.67 4.30
C SER A 141 4.84 19.73 5.24
N ASN A 142 4.58 19.35 6.49
CA ASN A 142 3.87 20.17 7.48
C ASN A 142 4.86 20.89 8.43
N VAL A 143 6.16 20.87 8.08
CA VAL A 143 7.21 21.65 8.76
C VAL A 143 7.82 22.61 7.73
N LEU A 144 7.55 23.91 7.89
CA LEU A 144 8.11 24.97 7.06
C LEU A 144 9.40 25.49 7.69
N LEU A 145 10.42 25.73 6.86
CA LEU A 145 11.70 26.28 7.24
C LEU A 145 11.72 27.77 6.90
N GLY A 146 11.32 28.58 7.87
CA GLY A 146 11.29 30.04 7.75
C GLY A 146 12.59 30.71 8.18
N PRO A 147 12.71 32.05 8.02
CA PRO A 147 13.93 32.80 8.36
C PRO A 147 14.29 32.69 9.85
N ASP A 148 13.29 32.62 10.73
CA ASP A 148 13.46 32.53 12.18
C ASP A 148 13.53 31.08 12.72
N GLY A 149 13.54 30.08 11.83
CA GLY A 149 13.58 28.66 12.18
C GLY A 149 12.36 27.85 11.73
N PRO A 150 12.24 26.58 12.19
CA PRO A 150 11.16 25.69 11.77
C PRO A 150 9.82 26.09 12.37
N ARG A 151 8.76 25.99 11.57
CA ARG A 151 7.37 26.26 11.92
C ARG A 151 6.50 25.07 11.57
N VAL A 152 5.73 24.58 12.53
CA VAL A 152 4.76 23.50 12.32
C VAL A 152 3.41 24.09 11.88
N ILE A 153 2.85 23.53 10.81
CA ILE A 153 1.57 23.95 10.19
C ILE A 153 0.59 22.78 10.13
N ASP A 154 -0.67 23.04 9.78
CA ASP A 154 -1.66 22.00 9.46
C ASP A 154 -1.87 20.92 10.55
N PHE A 155 -1.89 21.34 11.83
CA PHE A 155 -2.34 20.46 12.91
C PHE A 155 -3.80 20.03 12.69
N GLY A 156 -4.08 18.75 12.96
CA GLY A 156 -5.15 17.94 12.35
C GLY A 156 -6.59 18.24 12.76
N ILE A 157 -6.96 19.52 12.85
CA ILE A 157 -8.33 20.04 13.02
C ILE A 157 -9.29 19.42 11.99
N ALA A 158 -8.84 19.25 10.74
CA ALA A 158 -9.60 18.59 9.68
C ALA A 158 -9.89 17.10 9.99
N ARG A 159 -9.04 16.42 10.76
CA ARG A 159 -9.24 15.02 11.20
C ARG A 159 -10.18 14.87 12.40
N ALA A 160 -10.83 15.95 12.85
CA ALA A 160 -11.98 15.82 13.74
C ALA A 160 -13.21 15.20 13.03
N PHE A 161 -13.23 15.26 11.69
CA PHE A 161 -14.27 14.70 10.82
C PHE A 161 -13.95 13.29 10.32
N ASP A 162 -12.66 12.93 10.30
CA ASP A 162 -12.20 11.57 10.00
C ASP A 162 -12.54 10.65 11.19
N SER A 163 -13.64 9.91 11.08
CA SER A 163 -13.56 8.50 11.50
C SER A 163 -12.55 7.83 10.58
N PHE A 164 -11.69 6.94 11.08
CA PHE A 164 -10.77 6.16 10.22
C PHE A 164 -11.52 5.02 9.49
N THR A 165 -12.64 5.36 8.84
CA THR A 165 -13.29 4.52 7.84
C THR A 165 -12.42 4.47 6.60
N VAL A 166 -11.87 3.28 6.30
CA VAL A 166 -11.35 2.96 4.97
C VAL A 166 -12.53 2.95 4.00
N THR A 167 -12.78 4.10 3.36
CA THR A 167 -13.75 4.20 2.27
C THR A 167 -13.12 3.72 0.96
N SER A 168 -13.96 3.44 -0.03
CA SER A 168 -13.58 2.97 -1.37
C SER A 168 -12.65 3.91 -2.16
N SER A 169 -12.30 5.05 -1.58
CA SER A 169 -11.38 6.08 -2.11
C SER A 169 -9.92 5.90 -1.64
N GLY A 170 -9.66 4.97 -0.72
CA GLY A 170 -8.35 4.75 -0.11
C GLY A 170 -7.98 5.76 0.99
N ILE A 171 -6.88 5.49 1.70
CA ILE A 171 -6.34 6.40 2.71
C ILE A 171 -5.91 7.71 2.04
N ILE A 172 -6.52 8.83 2.44
CA ILE A 172 -6.11 10.15 2.00
C ILE A 172 -4.77 10.52 2.67
N GLY A 173 -3.67 10.26 1.96
CA GLY A 173 -2.30 10.67 2.28
C GLY A 173 -1.29 9.53 2.32
N THR A 174 0.01 9.88 2.30
CA THR A 174 1.11 8.90 2.43
C THR A 174 1.18 8.38 3.88
N PRO A 175 0.97 7.07 4.13
CA PRO A 175 0.87 6.53 5.51
C PRO A 175 2.21 6.45 6.25
N THR A 176 3.34 6.66 5.57
CA THR A 176 4.73 6.48 6.06
C THR A 176 5.09 7.18 7.38
N TYR A 177 4.33 8.20 7.80
CA TYR A 177 4.55 8.92 9.07
C TYR A 177 3.47 8.62 10.13
N MET A 178 2.52 7.72 9.86
CA MET A 178 1.51 7.30 10.83
C MET A 178 2.16 6.50 11.97
N SER A 179 1.55 6.59 13.15
CA SER A 179 1.89 5.77 14.32
C SER A 179 1.07 4.47 14.35
N PRO A 180 1.55 3.40 15.02
CA PRO A 180 0.83 2.14 15.16
C PRO A 180 -0.62 2.29 15.65
N GLU A 181 -0.85 3.16 16.65
CA GLU A 181 -2.18 3.41 17.20
C GLU A 181 -3.16 4.07 16.22
N GLN A 182 -2.68 4.80 15.21
CA GLN A 182 -3.51 5.36 14.13
C GLN A 182 -3.94 4.30 13.11
N ILE A 183 -3.32 3.12 13.13
CA ILE A 183 -3.62 1.99 12.23
C ILE A 183 -4.50 0.96 12.94
N SER A 184 -4.26 0.74 14.24
CA SER A 184 -4.93 -0.30 15.04
C SER A 184 -6.25 0.13 15.71
N ASP A 185 -6.89 1.20 15.25
CA ASP A 185 -8.08 1.83 15.85
C ASP A 185 -7.98 2.07 17.37
N MET A 186 -6.76 2.36 17.85
CA MET A 186 -6.51 2.67 19.26
C MET A 186 -6.70 4.17 19.52
N PRO A 187 -7.00 4.60 20.77
CA PRO A 187 -7.15 6.01 21.12
C PRO A 187 -5.91 6.85 20.79
N VAL A 188 -5.98 7.61 19.68
CA VAL A 188 -4.88 8.44 19.17
C VAL A 188 -4.63 9.63 20.12
N ARG A 189 -3.57 9.51 20.93
CA ARG A 189 -3.09 10.51 21.90
C ARG A 189 -1.78 11.17 21.45
N ALA A 190 -1.26 12.10 22.26
CA ALA A 190 -0.03 12.86 22.00
C ALA A 190 1.19 12.02 21.55
N ALA A 191 1.29 10.77 22.01
CA ALA A 191 2.36 9.84 21.62
C ALA A 191 2.36 9.46 20.13
N ALA A 192 1.24 9.60 19.43
CA ALA A 192 1.18 9.42 17.98
C ALA A 192 2.07 10.43 17.26
N ASP A 193 1.97 11.70 17.65
CA ASP A 193 2.80 12.78 17.09
C ASP A 193 4.29 12.58 17.39
N ILE A 194 4.64 11.93 18.51
CA ILE A 194 6.03 11.61 18.87
C ILE A 194 6.65 10.60 17.91
N PHE A 195 5.89 9.58 17.52
CA PHE A 195 6.31 8.58 16.54
C PHE A 195 6.42 9.19 15.13
N SER A 196 5.44 10.00 14.74
CA SER A 196 5.43 10.76 13.49
C SER A 196 6.58 11.78 13.39
N TRP A 197 6.89 12.44 14.51
CA TRP A 197 8.03 13.35 14.66
C TRP A 197 9.35 12.62 14.50
N ALA A 198 9.53 11.48 15.18
CA ALA A 198 10.76 10.70 15.07
C ALA A 198 10.96 10.16 13.64
N SER A 199 9.90 9.68 12.99
CA SER A 199 9.90 9.29 11.58
C SER A 199 10.29 10.45 10.65
N THR A 200 9.85 11.67 10.97
CA THR A 200 10.23 12.91 10.26
C THR A 200 11.70 13.28 10.50
N MET A 201 12.25 13.07 11.70
CA MET A 201 13.67 13.30 12.00
C MET A 201 14.57 12.29 11.26
N VAL A 202 14.16 11.02 11.13
CA VAL A 202 14.90 10.03 10.32
C VAL A 202 14.93 10.43 8.85
N PHE A 203 13.81 10.90 8.30
CA PHE A 203 13.78 11.45 6.94
C PHE A 203 14.72 12.64 6.77
N ALA A 204 14.70 13.60 7.71
CA ALA A 204 15.59 14.76 7.67
C ALA A 204 17.08 14.39 7.77
N ALA A 205 17.41 13.35 8.54
CA ALA A 205 18.78 12.85 8.75
C ALA A 205 19.34 12.02 7.58
N THR A 206 18.47 11.36 6.79
CA THR A 206 18.90 10.35 5.80
C THR A 206 18.44 10.62 4.37
N GLY A 207 17.49 11.53 4.16
CA GLY A 207 16.80 11.72 2.89
C GLY A 207 15.81 10.59 2.53
N ARG A 208 15.69 9.55 3.36
CA ARG A 208 14.86 8.36 3.15
C ARG A 208 13.75 8.31 4.20
N PRO A 209 12.48 8.10 3.81
CA PRO A 209 11.42 7.87 4.79
C PRO A 209 11.67 6.60 5.60
N LEU A 210 11.36 6.62 6.90
CA LEU A 210 11.65 5.49 7.81
C LEU A 210 10.89 4.20 7.46
N PHE A 211 9.61 4.31 7.11
CA PHE A 211 8.76 3.18 6.70
C PHE A 211 8.39 3.32 5.22
N GLN A 212 9.25 2.79 4.34
CA GLN A 212 9.04 2.78 2.90
C GLN A 212 9.06 1.33 2.39
N ASN A 213 7.91 0.88 1.91
CA ASN A 213 7.69 -0.44 1.28
C ASN A 213 6.77 -0.28 0.07
N ASN A 214 6.66 -1.33 -0.74
CA ASN A 214 5.79 -1.35 -1.91
C ASN A 214 4.32 -1.46 -1.49
N GLY A 215 3.59 -0.35 -1.57
CA GLY A 215 2.15 -0.29 -1.31
C GLY A 215 1.78 0.13 0.12
N VAL A 216 0.59 0.72 0.23
CA VAL A 216 0.03 1.21 1.50
C VAL A 216 -0.06 0.11 2.57
N PRO A 217 -0.60 -1.11 2.30
CA PRO A 217 -0.64 -2.18 3.29
C PRO A 217 0.74 -2.59 3.83
N ALA A 218 1.77 -2.65 2.97
CA ALA A 218 3.13 -3.02 3.38
C ALA A 218 3.82 -1.92 4.21
N VAL A 219 3.49 -0.64 3.98
CA VAL A 219 3.92 0.47 4.84
C VAL A 219 3.20 0.40 6.18
N LEU A 220 1.88 0.20 6.21
CA LEU A 220 1.11 0.06 7.44
C LEU A 220 1.58 -1.13 8.28
N TYR A 221 1.75 -2.31 7.67
CA TYR A 221 2.29 -3.50 8.33
C TYR A 221 3.68 -3.27 8.91
N SER A 222 4.54 -2.53 8.21
CA SER A 222 5.89 -2.18 8.69
C SER A 222 5.89 -1.16 9.83
N ILE A 223 4.94 -0.21 9.82
CA ILE A 223 4.70 0.67 10.96
C ILE A 223 4.26 -0.14 12.18
N LEU A 224 3.43 -1.18 12.01
CA LEU A 224 3.00 -2.06 13.10
C LEU A 224 4.12 -2.99 13.60
N THR A 225 4.90 -3.61 12.72
CA THR A 225 5.74 -4.78 13.05
C THR A 225 7.26 -4.57 12.93
N SER A 226 7.74 -3.81 11.95
CA SER A 226 9.18 -3.70 11.65
C SER A 226 9.93 -2.87 12.68
N ALA A 227 11.13 -3.31 13.06
CA ALA A 227 12.09 -2.47 13.78
C ALA A 227 12.52 -1.27 12.90
N PRO A 228 12.73 -0.07 13.47
CA PRO A 228 13.12 1.12 12.69
C PRO A 228 14.58 1.06 12.22
N ASP A 229 14.83 1.23 10.91
CA ASP A 229 16.18 1.44 10.38
C ASP A 229 16.67 2.88 10.67
N LEU A 230 17.57 3.02 11.64
CA LEU A 230 18.23 4.30 11.96
C LEU A 230 19.62 4.46 11.30
N THR A 231 19.90 3.69 10.24
CA THR A 231 21.17 3.80 9.49
C THR A 231 21.29 5.15 8.80
N GLY A 232 22.32 5.91 9.19
CA GLY A 232 22.55 7.29 8.75
C GLY A 232 22.13 8.37 9.77
N VAL A 233 21.38 8.00 10.83
CA VAL A 233 21.05 8.94 11.91
C VAL A 233 22.29 9.22 12.78
N PRO A 234 22.61 10.50 13.09
CA PRO A 234 23.70 10.88 14.00
C PRO A 234 23.60 10.24 15.39
N ALA A 235 24.75 9.89 15.96
CA ALA A 235 24.84 9.14 17.21
C ALA A 235 24.17 9.86 18.41
N VAL A 236 24.21 11.19 18.44
CA VAL A 236 23.59 12.00 19.51
C VAL A 236 22.05 11.92 19.52
N LEU A 237 21.42 11.67 18.37
CA LEU A 237 19.95 11.57 18.25
C LEU A 237 19.43 10.14 18.25
N ARG A 238 20.23 9.16 17.82
CA ARG A 238 19.79 7.77 17.65
C ARG A 238 19.08 7.16 18.88
N PRO A 239 19.63 7.22 20.11
CA PRO A 239 18.98 6.62 21.28
C PRO A 239 17.66 7.30 21.67
N LEU A 240 17.48 8.57 21.30
CA LEU A 240 16.22 9.29 21.51
C LEU A 240 15.18 8.85 20.49
N LEU A 241 15.54 8.78 19.20
CA LEU A 241 14.64 8.36 18.14
C LEU A 241 14.19 6.89 18.31
N GLU A 242 15.09 6.00 18.74
CA GLU A 242 14.75 4.62 19.14
C GLU A 242 13.59 4.58 20.15
N ARG A 243 13.65 5.35 21.24
CA ARG A 243 12.56 5.42 22.24
C ARG A 243 11.28 6.07 21.71
N CYS A 244 11.41 7.05 20.82
CA CYS A 244 10.24 7.71 20.21
C CYS A 244 9.52 6.82 19.17
N LEU A 245 10.19 5.76 18.68
CA LEU A 245 9.68 4.84 17.66
C LEU A 245 9.24 3.48 18.24
N ASP A 246 9.13 3.36 19.57
CA ASP A 246 8.56 2.17 20.21
C ASP A 246 7.12 1.94 19.71
N LYS A 247 6.77 0.68 19.45
CA LYS A 247 5.42 0.33 18.99
C LYS A 247 4.38 0.59 20.07
N ASP A 248 4.75 0.38 21.33
CA ASP A 248 3.94 0.69 22.51
C ASP A 248 3.96 2.21 22.78
N PRO A 249 2.82 2.92 22.62
CA PRO A 249 2.79 4.37 22.79
C PRO A 249 2.96 4.82 24.25
N ASP A 250 2.88 3.95 25.25
CA ASP A 250 3.12 4.28 26.67
C ASP A 250 4.62 4.31 27.02
N ARG A 251 5.49 3.78 26.15
CA ARG A 251 6.96 3.79 26.32
C ARG A 251 7.64 4.99 25.70
N ARG A 252 6.93 5.75 24.86
CA ARG A 252 7.47 6.92 24.16
C ARG A 252 7.58 8.12 25.13
N PRO A 253 8.68 8.90 25.09
CA PRO A 253 8.80 10.12 25.89
C PRO A 253 7.80 11.19 25.46
N SER A 254 7.46 12.13 26.33
CA SER A 254 6.67 13.30 25.94
C SER A 254 7.51 14.29 25.12
N ALA A 255 6.85 15.21 24.40
CA ALA A 255 7.55 16.29 23.70
C ALA A 255 8.38 17.18 24.65
N ALA A 256 7.97 17.32 25.92
CA ALA A 256 8.73 18.02 26.95
C ALA A 256 10.00 17.24 27.36
N ASP A 257 9.91 15.92 27.53
CA ASP A 257 11.06 15.07 27.84
C ASP A 257 12.09 15.06 26.69
N ILE A 258 11.61 15.07 25.43
CA ILE A 258 12.43 15.22 24.23
C ILE A 258 13.21 16.54 24.28
N MET A 259 12.56 17.66 24.57
CA MET A 259 13.26 18.96 24.72
C MET A 259 14.31 18.93 25.84
N LEU A 260 13.96 18.41 27.03
CA LEU A 260 14.88 18.31 28.16
C LEU A 260 16.10 17.45 27.82
N HIS A 261 15.90 16.35 27.09
CA HIS A 261 16.98 15.48 26.62
C HIS A 261 17.88 16.20 25.60
N LEU A 262 17.32 16.89 24.61
CA LEU A 262 18.09 17.61 23.58
C LEU A 262 18.88 18.79 24.17
N VAL A 263 18.30 19.53 25.12
CA VAL A 263 19.00 20.61 25.84
C VAL A 263 20.10 20.03 26.73
N GLY A 264 19.84 18.93 27.45
CA GLY A 264 20.83 18.26 28.30
C GLY A 264 21.97 17.56 27.56
N GLN A 265 21.81 17.26 26.27
CA GLN A 265 22.86 16.74 25.38
C GLN A 265 23.63 17.84 24.63
N THR A 266 23.21 19.11 24.73
CA THR A 266 24.01 20.22 24.20
C THR A 266 25.23 20.40 25.10
N PRO A 267 26.47 20.15 24.65
CA PRO A 267 27.63 20.37 25.48
C PRO A 267 27.69 21.84 25.85
N ALA A 268 27.73 22.13 27.15
CA ALA A 268 28.00 23.48 27.64
C ALA A 268 29.33 23.95 27.02
N ARG A 269 29.26 24.90 26.08
CA ARG A 269 30.47 25.55 25.55
C ARG A 269 31.19 26.16 26.73
N SER A 270 32.33 25.57 27.08
CA SER A 270 33.33 26.17 27.95
C SER A 270 34.00 27.33 27.20
N ASP A 271 33.25 28.41 26.98
CA ASP A 271 33.80 29.70 26.57
C ASP A 271 34.46 30.33 27.82
N GLU A 272 35.56 29.73 28.25
CA GLU A 272 36.48 30.34 29.20
C GLU A 272 37.17 31.51 28.50
N THR A 273 36.90 32.71 29.00
CA THR A 273 37.21 33.98 28.34
C THR A 273 38.70 34.26 28.25
N THR A 274 39.29 34.20 27.05
CA THR A 274 40.53 34.93 26.75
C THR A 274 40.49 35.59 25.37
N PHE A 275 40.72 36.91 25.36
CA PHE A 275 40.78 37.73 24.15
C PHE A 275 42.14 37.56 23.41
N PRO A 276 42.20 37.78 22.09
CA PRO A 276 43.36 37.45 21.27
C PRO A 276 44.47 38.51 21.30
N ILE A 277 45.74 38.07 21.26
CA ILE A 277 46.89 38.95 21.03
C ILE A 277 47.81 38.38 19.94
N GLY A 278 47.97 39.13 18.85
CA GLY A 278 49.24 39.18 18.09
C GLY A 278 49.41 38.20 16.89
N PRO A 279 49.60 38.70 15.65
CA PRO A 279 49.91 37.88 14.50
C PRO A 279 51.42 37.66 14.31
N ARG A 280 51.88 36.46 13.97
CA ARG A 280 53.28 36.25 13.52
C ARG A 280 53.48 35.22 12.38
N ARG A 281 53.95 35.78 11.26
CA ARG A 281 54.43 35.17 10.00
C ARG A 281 55.42 33.99 10.14
N ARG A 282 55.37 33.10 9.12
CA ARG A 282 56.49 32.37 8.45
C ARG A 282 57.29 31.37 9.31
N ARG A 283 57.52 30.12 8.86
CA ARG A 283 58.35 29.81 7.67
C ARG A 283 58.18 28.35 7.18
N ARG A 284 58.53 28.12 5.91
CA ARG A 284 58.70 26.80 5.26
C ARG A 284 59.80 25.97 5.93
N ARG A 285 59.70 24.63 5.80
CA ARG A 285 60.76 23.82 5.17
C ARG A 285 60.15 22.64 4.41
N ALA A 286 60.78 22.29 3.29
CA ALA A 286 60.41 21.18 2.43
C ALA A 286 61.51 20.11 2.49
N VAL A 287 61.16 18.87 2.16
CA VAL A 287 62.09 17.88 1.60
C VAL A 287 61.43 17.26 0.38
N VAL A 288 62.18 17.20 -0.71
CA VAL A 288 61.85 16.58 -2.01
C VAL A 288 62.58 15.23 -2.03
N ALA A 289 62.00 14.14 -2.55
CA ALA A 289 62.30 13.54 -3.87
C ALA A 289 61.98 12.02 -3.76
N SER A 290 61.73 11.23 -4.81
CA SER A 290 61.38 11.44 -6.23
C SER A 290 61.18 10.07 -6.91
N ALA A 291 60.30 9.98 -7.91
CA ALA A 291 60.29 9.05 -9.08
C ALA A 291 60.48 7.51 -8.87
N GLY A 292 59.83 6.64 -9.65
CA GLY A 292 58.90 6.83 -10.77
C GLY A 292 58.78 5.56 -11.63
N VAL A 293 58.45 5.76 -12.91
CA VAL A 293 58.33 4.78 -14.03
C VAL A 293 56.93 4.15 -14.24
N VAL A 294 56.48 4.35 -15.49
CA VAL A 294 55.29 3.78 -16.14
C VAL A 294 55.77 2.71 -17.12
N LEU A 295 55.02 1.62 -17.31
CA LEU A 295 54.95 0.98 -18.63
C LEU A 295 53.64 0.20 -18.82
N ALA A 296 53.08 0.30 -20.03
CA ALA A 296 52.00 -0.54 -20.51
C ALA A 296 52.47 -1.24 -21.80
N VAL A 297 52.16 -2.53 -21.94
CA VAL A 297 52.28 -3.27 -23.21
C VAL A 297 51.14 -4.29 -23.28
N ALA A 298 50.49 -4.37 -24.43
CA ALA A 298 49.62 -5.46 -24.83
C ALA A 298 50.23 -6.16 -26.05
N ILE A 299 49.89 -7.43 -26.30
CA ILE A 299 49.58 -8.06 -27.61
C ILE A 299 49.64 -9.61 -27.51
N SER A 300 48.53 -10.20 -27.95
CA SER A 300 48.17 -11.60 -28.24
C SER A 300 49.22 -12.62 -28.69
N ALA A 301 48.98 -13.92 -28.41
CA ALA A 301 48.42 -14.90 -29.38
C ALA A 301 48.48 -16.36 -28.88
N GLY A 302 47.51 -17.22 -29.25
CA GLY A 302 47.56 -18.67 -28.95
C GLY A 302 46.21 -19.40 -29.08
N VAL A 303 45.85 -19.82 -30.30
CA VAL A 303 44.59 -20.56 -30.63
C VAL A 303 44.86 -22.06 -30.79
N TRP A 304 43.93 -22.90 -30.35
CA TRP A 304 43.70 -24.26 -30.87
C TRP A 304 42.18 -24.50 -31.04
N LEU A 305 41.78 -25.31 -32.04
CA LEU A 305 40.40 -25.56 -32.50
C LEU A 305 39.91 -26.97 -32.03
N TRP A 306 38.73 -27.55 -32.28
CA TRP A 306 37.55 -27.45 -33.20
C TRP A 306 36.45 -28.40 -32.59
N PRO A 307 35.13 -28.50 -32.98
CA PRO A 307 34.25 -27.73 -33.89
C PRO A 307 33.23 -26.81 -33.14
N SER A 308 32.68 -25.72 -33.67
CA SER A 308 31.86 -25.52 -34.89
C SER A 308 30.36 -25.83 -34.77
N ALA A 309 29.64 -24.84 -34.23
CA ALA A 309 28.35 -24.31 -34.69
C ALA A 309 27.18 -25.24 -35.06
N SER A 310 26.11 -25.18 -34.25
CA SER A 310 24.76 -24.93 -34.79
C SER A 310 24.45 -23.43 -34.66
N SER A 311 24.64 -22.68 -35.74
CA SER A 311 24.25 -21.28 -35.81
C SER A 311 22.72 -21.16 -35.73
N ARG A 312 22.19 -20.79 -34.56
CA ARG A 312 20.80 -20.31 -34.45
C ARG A 312 20.67 -19.12 -35.43
N PRO A 313 19.62 -19.07 -36.28
CA PRO A 313 19.36 -17.87 -37.07
C PRO A 313 19.26 -16.65 -36.16
N PRO A 314 19.57 -15.42 -36.64
CA PRO A 314 19.18 -14.23 -35.90
C PRO A 314 17.67 -14.34 -35.63
N PRO A 315 17.21 -14.14 -34.38
CA PRO A 315 15.81 -14.34 -34.06
C PRO A 315 14.96 -13.44 -34.96
N ALA A 316 13.94 -14.02 -35.60
CA ALA A 316 12.86 -13.24 -36.16
C ALA A 316 12.39 -12.25 -35.09
N THR A 317 12.13 -10.99 -35.48
CA THR A 317 11.84 -9.88 -34.57
C THR A 317 10.91 -10.31 -33.44
N ALA A 318 11.46 -10.48 -32.24
CA ALA A 318 10.75 -11.09 -31.12
C ALA A 318 9.44 -10.34 -30.88
N SER A 319 8.32 -11.06 -30.92
CA SER A 319 7.02 -10.45 -30.65
C SER A 319 7.05 -9.85 -29.24
N LYS A 320 6.79 -8.55 -29.17
CA LYS A 320 6.82 -7.80 -27.92
C LYS A 320 5.50 -7.98 -27.19
N VAL A 321 5.55 -8.38 -25.93
CA VAL A 321 4.38 -8.52 -25.05
C VAL A 321 4.44 -7.45 -23.97
N GLY A 322 3.36 -6.70 -23.80
CA GLY A 322 3.20 -5.86 -22.63
C GLY A 322 2.58 -6.70 -21.52
N PHE A 323 3.28 -6.88 -20.40
CA PHE A 323 2.71 -7.53 -19.22
C PHE A 323 2.51 -6.50 -18.12
N VAL A 324 1.26 -6.36 -17.67
CA VAL A 324 0.84 -5.27 -16.81
C VAL A 324 0.25 -5.85 -15.54
N MET A 325 1.03 -5.74 -14.46
CA MET A 325 0.64 -6.18 -13.13
C MET A 325 -0.16 -5.09 -12.42
N ASP A 326 -1.07 -5.54 -11.57
CA ASP A 326 -1.82 -4.73 -10.63
C ASP A 326 -0.95 -4.31 -9.43
N VAL A 327 -1.57 -3.60 -8.49
CA VAL A 327 -0.95 -3.13 -7.25
C VAL A 327 -0.40 -4.33 -6.47
N GLY A 328 0.88 -4.26 -6.10
CA GLY A 328 1.62 -5.34 -5.43
C GLY A 328 2.76 -5.89 -6.29
N GLY A 329 2.59 -5.90 -7.62
CA GLY A 329 3.67 -6.19 -8.57
C GLY A 329 4.25 -7.61 -8.41
N ARG A 330 5.54 -7.76 -8.72
CA ARG A 330 6.21 -9.08 -8.77
C ARG A 330 6.30 -9.86 -7.45
N HIS A 331 5.97 -9.24 -6.32
CA HIS A 331 6.21 -9.74 -4.98
C HIS A 331 4.99 -9.55 -4.07
N ASP A 332 3.78 -9.64 -4.64
CA ASP A 332 2.55 -9.61 -3.84
C ASP A 332 2.37 -10.89 -3.02
N GLY A 333 2.91 -12.03 -3.47
CA GLY A 333 2.65 -13.35 -2.90
C GLY A 333 1.30 -13.96 -3.33
N TRP A 334 0.58 -13.29 -4.25
CA TRP A 334 -0.80 -13.59 -4.65
C TRP A 334 -0.93 -13.60 -6.18
N PHE A 335 -1.87 -12.83 -6.72
CA PHE A 335 -2.35 -12.93 -8.09
C PHE A 335 -1.29 -12.50 -9.13
N ASN A 336 -0.55 -11.42 -8.89
CA ASN A 336 0.47 -10.94 -9.84
C ASN A 336 1.67 -11.87 -9.87
N GLU A 337 2.20 -12.28 -8.72
CA GLU A 337 3.33 -13.21 -8.64
C GLU A 337 2.98 -14.56 -9.28
N SER A 338 1.75 -15.06 -9.08
CA SER A 338 1.30 -16.34 -9.65
C SER A 338 1.24 -16.36 -11.19
N ALA A 339 1.23 -15.21 -11.86
CA ALA A 339 1.30 -15.10 -13.32
C ALA A 339 2.73 -15.25 -13.86
N LEU A 340 3.76 -14.87 -13.08
CA LEU A 340 5.16 -14.79 -13.54
C LEU A 340 5.74 -16.11 -14.05
N PRO A 341 5.46 -17.30 -13.46
CA PRO A 341 5.92 -18.57 -14.03
C PRO A 341 5.37 -18.84 -15.44
N GLY A 342 4.15 -18.34 -15.73
CA GLY A 342 3.55 -18.43 -17.07
C GLY A 342 4.23 -17.52 -18.07
N ILE A 343 4.55 -16.28 -17.65
CA ILE A 343 5.32 -15.31 -18.44
C ILE A 343 6.71 -15.85 -18.78
N ALA A 344 7.48 -16.29 -17.78
CA ALA A 344 8.83 -16.80 -17.97
C ALA A 344 8.86 -17.99 -18.94
N ARG A 345 7.95 -18.96 -18.76
CA ARG A 345 7.80 -20.09 -19.68
C ARG A 345 7.40 -19.65 -21.09
N ALA A 346 6.56 -18.64 -21.25
CA ALA A 346 6.21 -18.13 -22.57
C ALA A 346 7.40 -17.45 -23.26
N GLN A 347 8.26 -16.74 -22.50
CA GLN A 347 9.52 -16.19 -23.04
C GLN A 347 10.46 -17.28 -23.54
N ASP A 348 10.67 -18.33 -22.74
CA ASP A 348 11.55 -19.46 -23.08
C ASP A 348 11.02 -20.30 -24.25
N GLU A 349 9.73 -20.65 -24.22
CA GLU A 349 9.09 -21.53 -25.22
C GLU A 349 8.87 -20.83 -26.57
N LEU A 350 8.56 -19.52 -26.56
CA LEU A 350 8.09 -18.78 -27.75
C LEU A 350 9.06 -17.68 -28.22
N GLY A 351 10.14 -17.39 -27.47
CA GLY A 351 11.13 -16.37 -27.81
C GLY A 351 10.61 -14.93 -27.71
N LEU A 352 9.70 -14.68 -26.77
CA LEU A 352 9.01 -13.39 -26.60
C LEU A 352 9.86 -12.37 -25.83
N SER A 353 9.74 -11.10 -26.22
CA SER A 353 10.28 -9.98 -25.44
C SER A 353 9.17 -9.40 -24.57
N VAL A 354 9.21 -9.61 -23.26
CA VAL A 354 8.18 -9.10 -22.33
C VAL A 354 8.66 -7.79 -21.70
N SER A 355 7.83 -6.75 -21.78
CA SER A 355 7.98 -5.53 -20.99
C SER A 355 7.00 -5.61 -19.82
N GLU A 356 7.53 -5.84 -18.63
CA GLU A 356 6.76 -5.84 -17.39
C GLU A 356 6.55 -4.42 -16.88
N VAL A 357 5.33 -4.10 -16.44
CA VAL A 357 5.01 -2.82 -15.81
C VAL A 357 4.02 -3.02 -14.67
N GLU A 358 4.27 -2.37 -13.54
CA GLU A 358 3.45 -2.49 -12.33
C GLU A 358 2.54 -1.26 -12.15
N ALA A 359 1.34 -1.46 -11.60
CA ALA A 359 0.49 -0.38 -11.10
C ALA A 359 1.02 0.15 -9.76
N VAL A 360 0.89 1.46 -9.53
CA VAL A 360 1.15 2.07 -8.22
C VAL A 360 -0.18 2.24 -7.47
N ALA A 361 -0.19 1.85 -6.19
CA ALA A 361 -1.36 2.03 -5.32
C ALA A 361 -1.86 3.48 -5.31
N GLY A 362 -3.14 3.70 -5.60
CA GLY A 362 -3.77 5.03 -5.62
C GLY A 362 -3.49 5.88 -6.87
N GLU A 363 -2.87 5.33 -7.92
CA GLU A 363 -2.76 6.02 -9.20
C GLU A 363 -4.12 6.12 -9.93
N SER A 364 -4.31 7.17 -10.71
CA SER A 364 -5.58 7.38 -11.41
C SER A 364 -5.72 6.50 -12.66
N GLU A 365 -6.97 6.25 -13.09
CA GLU A 365 -7.27 5.56 -14.35
C GLU A 365 -6.58 6.18 -15.58
N ALA A 366 -6.30 7.49 -15.54
CA ALA A 366 -5.55 8.16 -16.60
C ALA A 366 -4.07 7.70 -16.66
N VAL A 367 -3.44 7.41 -15.52
CA VAL A 367 -2.08 6.86 -15.44
C VAL A 367 -2.05 5.42 -15.95
N LYS A 368 -2.99 4.58 -15.50
CA LYS A 368 -3.15 3.20 -16.00
C LYS A 368 -3.38 3.17 -17.51
N ALA A 369 -4.25 4.03 -18.02
CA ALA A 369 -4.50 4.15 -19.45
C ALA A 369 -3.22 4.59 -20.20
N GLU A 370 -2.50 5.62 -19.74
CA GLU A 370 -1.29 6.08 -20.43
C GLU A 370 -0.17 5.02 -20.44
N ARG A 371 -0.05 4.20 -19.38
CA ARG A 371 0.83 3.02 -19.36
C ARG A 371 0.50 2.05 -20.50
N LEU A 372 -0.78 1.70 -20.67
CA LEU A 372 -1.25 0.83 -21.76
C LEU A 372 -1.02 1.48 -23.14
N ARG A 373 -1.28 2.79 -23.29
CA ARG A 373 -1.00 3.53 -24.53
C ARG A 373 0.48 3.54 -24.88
N SER A 374 1.35 3.70 -23.88
CA SER A 374 2.81 3.68 -24.07
C SER A 374 3.29 2.32 -24.58
N LEU A 375 2.79 1.22 -24.00
CA LEU A 375 3.06 -0.14 -24.48
C LEU A 375 2.57 -0.33 -25.92
N ALA A 376 1.34 0.07 -26.24
CA ALA A 376 0.75 -0.06 -27.57
C ALA A 376 1.53 0.75 -28.63
N ARG A 377 1.86 2.01 -28.34
CA ARG A 377 2.71 2.87 -29.21
C ARG A 377 4.12 2.31 -29.39
N SER A 378 4.65 1.58 -28.40
CA SER A 378 5.96 0.93 -28.45
C SER A 378 5.99 -0.40 -29.22
N GLY A 379 4.85 -0.81 -29.79
CA GLY A 379 4.69 -2.00 -30.62
C GLY A 379 4.53 -3.30 -29.84
N HIS A 380 3.97 -3.26 -28.62
CA HIS A 380 3.60 -4.46 -27.89
C HIS A 380 2.25 -5.00 -28.37
N ASP A 381 2.21 -6.27 -28.75
CA ASP A 381 1.00 -7.01 -29.14
C ASP A 381 1.23 -8.52 -28.89
N PRO A 382 0.51 -9.16 -27.95
CA PRO A 382 -0.56 -8.59 -27.13
C PRO A 382 -0.09 -7.73 -25.94
N ILE A 383 -1.04 -7.02 -25.32
CA ILE A 383 -0.91 -6.41 -24.00
C ILE A 383 -1.83 -7.12 -23.02
N LEU A 384 -1.27 -7.72 -21.97
CA LEU A 384 -1.96 -8.51 -20.96
C LEU A 384 -1.95 -7.76 -19.63
N ALA A 385 -3.12 -7.53 -19.04
CA ALA A 385 -3.29 -6.94 -17.72
C ALA A 385 -3.81 -7.97 -16.70
N ILE A 386 -3.39 -7.84 -15.44
CA ILE A 386 -3.91 -8.62 -14.31
C ILE A 386 -4.92 -7.79 -13.52
N GLY A 387 -6.00 -8.43 -13.08
CA GLY A 387 -6.92 -7.94 -12.06
C GLY A 387 -7.99 -6.95 -12.53
N PHE A 388 -9.08 -6.90 -11.78
CA PHE A 388 -10.18 -5.96 -12.02
C PHE A 388 -9.75 -4.48 -12.09
N PRO A 389 -8.71 -3.98 -11.38
CA PRO A 389 -8.36 -2.55 -11.41
C PRO A 389 -7.83 -2.04 -12.74
N TYR A 390 -7.56 -2.90 -13.72
CA TYR A 390 -7.26 -2.50 -15.10
C TYR A 390 -8.47 -2.52 -16.04
N SER A 391 -9.66 -2.96 -15.60
CA SER A 391 -10.84 -3.13 -16.47
C SER A 391 -11.19 -1.88 -17.26
N GLN A 392 -11.31 -0.73 -16.57
CA GLN A 392 -11.64 0.55 -17.22
C GLN A 392 -10.51 1.03 -18.16
N ALA A 393 -9.25 0.97 -17.71
CA ALA A 393 -8.10 1.37 -18.51
C ALA A 393 -7.95 0.52 -19.80
N VAL A 394 -8.11 -0.81 -19.70
CA VAL A 394 -8.11 -1.73 -20.85
C VAL A 394 -9.27 -1.43 -21.79
N ARG A 395 -10.49 -1.23 -21.26
CA ARG A 395 -11.69 -0.90 -22.06
C ARG A 395 -11.48 0.36 -22.90
N VAL A 396 -10.90 1.42 -22.31
CA VAL A 396 -10.62 2.68 -22.99
C VAL A 396 -9.52 2.50 -24.05
N VAL A 397 -8.37 1.94 -23.68
CA VAL A 397 -7.20 1.90 -24.56
C VAL A 397 -7.34 0.86 -25.67
N ALA A 398 -8.06 -0.24 -25.44
CA ALA A 398 -8.35 -1.21 -26.50
C ALA A 398 -9.16 -0.59 -27.65
N ALA A 399 -10.11 0.31 -27.34
CA ALA A 399 -10.88 1.04 -28.35
C ALA A 399 -10.02 2.04 -29.14
N GLU A 400 -9.01 2.65 -28.51
CA GLU A 400 -8.04 3.54 -29.17
C GLU A 400 -7.06 2.79 -30.09
N PHE A 401 -6.74 1.53 -29.78
CA PHE A 401 -5.75 0.71 -30.49
C PHE A 401 -6.37 -0.58 -31.07
N PRO A 402 -7.32 -0.50 -32.03
CA PRO A 402 -8.10 -1.64 -32.53
C PRO A 402 -7.29 -2.72 -33.28
N LYS A 403 -5.99 -2.48 -33.54
CA LYS A 403 -5.06 -3.45 -34.15
C LYS A 403 -4.17 -4.18 -33.12
N VAL A 404 -4.15 -3.73 -31.87
CA VAL A 404 -3.42 -4.37 -30.77
C VAL A 404 -4.39 -5.28 -30.04
N ARG A 405 -3.96 -6.50 -29.74
CA ARG A 405 -4.74 -7.45 -28.94
C ARG A 405 -4.50 -7.18 -27.46
N PHE A 406 -5.57 -7.12 -26.70
CA PHE A 406 -5.53 -7.00 -25.26
C PHE A 406 -6.05 -8.27 -24.60
N ALA A 407 -5.58 -8.54 -23.39
CA ALA A 407 -6.25 -9.45 -22.49
C ALA A 407 -6.27 -8.90 -21.07
N ILE A 408 -7.28 -9.29 -20.31
CA ILE A 408 -7.41 -8.98 -18.90
C ILE A 408 -7.75 -10.26 -18.14
N VAL A 409 -6.99 -10.55 -17.08
CA VAL A 409 -7.26 -11.64 -16.15
C VAL A 409 -8.24 -11.14 -15.09
N ASP A 410 -9.23 -11.97 -14.76
CA ASP A 410 -10.19 -11.75 -13.67
C ASP A 410 -11.08 -10.50 -13.85
N SER A 411 -11.60 -10.32 -15.06
CA SER A 411 -12.64 -9.32 -15.33
C SER A 411 -13.68 -9.89 -16.28
N ARG A 412 -14.94 -9.93 -15.83
CA ARG A 412 -16.11 -10.36 -16.64
C ARG A 412 -16.81 -9.20 -17.36
N GLU A 413 -16.29 -7.97 -17.26
CA GLU A 413 -16.86 -6.81 -17.97
C GLU A 413 -16.89 -7.02 -19.51
N THR A 414 -17.92 -6.48 -20.17
CA THR A 414 -18.01 -6.47 -21.64
C THR A 414 -17.01 -5.48 -22.23
N MET A 415 -16.10 -5.99 -23.07
CA MET A 415 -14.99 -5.24 -23.65
C MET A 415 -15.10 -5.08 -25.19
N GLY A 416 -14.12 -4.39 -25.79
CA GLY A 416 -14.01 -4.21 -27.24
C GLY A 416 -13.63 -5.49 -28.01
N PRO A 417 -13.77 -5.48 -29.35
CA PRO A 417 -13.59 -6.66 -30.22
C PRO A 417 -12.14 -7.16 -30.34
N ASN A 418 -11.18 -6.49 -29.69
CA ASN A 418 -9.77 -6.83 -29.61
C ASN A 418 -9.32 -7.22 -28.19
N VAL A 419 -10.25 -7.43 -27.25
CA VAL A 419 -9.97 -7.80 -25.86
C VAL A 419 -10.42 -9.23 -25.58
N THR A 420 -9.57 -10.03 -24.92
CA THR A 420 -9.91 -11.34 -24.35
C THR A 420 -10.02 -11.23 -22.83
N ASN A 421 -11.21 -11.50 -22.30
CA ASN A 421 -11.45 -11.60 -20.86
C ASN A 421 -11.12 -13.04 -20.41
N LEU A 422 -10.05 -13.20 -19.62
CA LEU A 422 -9.58 -14.48 -19.11
C LEU A 422 -10.18 -14.68 -17.70
N VAL A 423 -11.22 -15.51 -17.60
CA VAL A 423 -12.08 -15.58 -16.40
C VAL A 423 -12.24 -17.03 -15.92
N PHE A 424 -12.64 -17.23 -14.67
CA PHE A 424 -12.64 -18.56 -14.04
C PHE A 424 -14.04 -19.08 -13.69
N ASN A 425 -14.15 -20.40 -13.59
CA ASN A 425 -15.35 -21.13 -13.19
C ASN A 425 -15.40 -21.29 -11.66
N GLU A 426 -15.76 -20.20 -10.99
CA GLU A 426 -15.82 -20.07 -9.53
C GLU A 426 -16.67 -21.13 -8.83
N GLN A 427 -17.77 -21.52 -9.46
CA GLN A 427 -18.62 -22.61 -8.99
C GLN A 427 -17.89 -23.95 -8.94
N GLU A 428 -16.92 -24.20 -9.83
CA GLU A 428 -16.09 -25.41 -9.79
C GLU A 428 -15.06 -25.34 -8.66
N ALA A 429 -14.49 -24.16 -8.39
CA ALA A 429 -13.58 -23.93 -7.26
C ALA A 429 -14.29 -24.16 -5.93
N GLY A 430 -15.47 -23.55 -5.77
CA GLY A 430 -16.37 -23.81 -4.64
C GLY A 430 -16.71 -25.29 -4.53
N TYR A 431 -17.07 -25.96 -5.62
CA TYR A 431 -17.42 -27.39 -5.60
C TYR A 431 -16.29 -28.29 -5.11
N LEU A 432 -15.04 -28.03 -5.53
CA LEU A 432 -13.88 -28.76 -5.01
C LEU A 432 -13.66 -28.48 -3.51
N ALA A 433 -13.78 -27.23 -3.05
CA ALA A 433 -13.70 -26.91 -1.62
C ALA A 433 -14.81 -27.59 -0.80
N GLY A 434 -16.03 -27.63 -1.33
CA GLY A 434 -17.17 -28.31 -0.71
C GLY A 434 -16.95 -29.82 -0.58
N ALA A 435 -16.38 -30.43 -1.61
CA ALA A 435 -15.96 -31.82 -1.58
C ALA A 435 -14.84 -32.07 -0.55
N VAL A 436 -13.80 -31.23 -0.49
CA VAL A 436 -12.74 -31.31 0.53
C VAL A 436 -13.34 -31.24 1.94
N ALA A 437 -14.20 -30.25 2.20
CA ALA A 437 -14.81 -30.05 3.51
C ALA A 437 -15.65 -31.27 3.93
N ALA A 438 -16.51 -31.77 3.04
CA ALA A 438 -17.37 -32.92 3.31
C ALA A 438 -16.62 -34.26 3.42
N LEU A 439 -15.47 -34.41 2.75
CA LEU A 439 -14.60 -35.58 2.88
C LEU A 439 -13.75 -35.57 4.16
N THR A 440 -13.45 -34.37 4.69
CA THR A 440 -12.55 -34.18 5.84
C THR A 440 -13.31 -34.11 7.17
N ALA A 441 -14.51 -33.54 7.18
CA ALA A 441 -15.28 -33.35 8.41
C ALA A 441 -15.72 -34.67 9.05
N THR A 442 -15.49 -34.80 10.35
CA THR A 442 -16.01 -35.89 11.19
C THR A 442 -17.41 -35.57 11.71
N LYS A 443 -17.73 -34.28 11.84
CA LYS A 443 -19.05 -33.76 12.23
C LYS A 443 -19.91 -33.50 11.01
N LYS A 444 -21.23 -33.67 11.15
CA LYS A 444 -22.23 -33.29 10.12
C LYS A 444 -22.44 -31.77 10.02
N THR A 445 -21.38 -30.96 10.15
CA THR A 445 -21.40 -29.52 9.91
C THR A 445 -20.05 -29.03 9.35
N VAL A 446 -20.11 -28.32 8.22
CA VAL A 446 -18.99 -27.58 7.61
C VAL A 446 -19.35 -26.11 7.47
N GLY A 447 -18.34 -25.25 7.26
CA GLY A 447 -18.54 -23.80 7.10
C GLY A 447 -18.12 -23.25 5.75
N PHE A 448 -18.76 -22.16 5.37
CA PHE A 448 -18.33 -21.25 4.31
C PHE A 448 -18.32 -19.83 4.88
N ILE A 449 -17.23 -19.09 4.65
CA ILE A 449 -17.16 -17.66 4.96
C ILE A 449 -16.72 -16.92 3.70
N GLY A 450 -17.62 -16.12 3.13
CA GLY A 450 -17.32 -15.23 2.01
C GLY A 450 -17.00 -13.81 2.47
N ALA A 451 -16.29 -13.02 1.66
CA ALA A 451 -16.08 -11.60 1.95
C ALA A 451 -17.41 -10.83 2.01
N VAL A 452 -18.10 -10.71 0.87
CA VAL A 452 -19.22 -9.79 0.69
C VAL A 452 -20.46 -10.52 0.18
N LYS A 453 -21.54 -10.51 0.96
CA LYS A 453 -22.82 -11.06 0.52
C LYS A 453 -23.44 -10.21 -0.60
N GLY A 454 -23.94 -10.86 -1.64
CA GLY A 454 -24.53 -10.22 -2.82
C GLY A 454 -23.53 -9.82 -3.90
N GLU A 455 -22.23 -10.08 -3.72
CA GLU A 455 -21.25 -9.97 -4.79
C GLU A 455 -21.36 -11.26 -5.67
N PRO A 456 -21.60 -11.14 -7.00
CA PRO A 456 -21.86 -12.29 -7.86
C PRO A 456 -20.80 -13.39 -7.88
N GLU A 457 -19.52 -13.09 -7.69
CA GLU A 457 -18.43 -14.06 -7.63
C GLU A 457 -18.50 -14.90 -6.35
N VAL A 458 -18.51 -14.25 -5.18
CA VAL A 458 -18.62 -14.90 -3.87
C VAL A 458 -19.89 -15.76 -3.79
N GLU A 459 -21.01 -15.32 -4.38
CA GLU A 459 -22.24 -16.13 -4.43
C GLU A 459 -22.12 -17.36 -5.36
N ARG A 460 -21.37 -17.28 -6.49
CA ARG A 460 -21.05 -18.46 -7.32
C ARG A 460 -20.17 -19.45 -6.56
N VAL A 461 -19.15 -18.96 -5.86
CA VAL A 461 -18.28 -19.78 -5.00
C VAL A 461 -19.09 -20.46 -3.90
N ALA A 462 -19.98 -19.73 -3.21
CA ALA A 462 -20.84 -20.25 -2.15
C ALA A 462 -21.81 -21.32 -2.65
N ALA A 463 -22.43 -21.10 -3.82
CA ALA A 463 -23.31 -22.07 -4.46
C ALA A 463 -22.54 -23.35 -4.88
N GLY A 464 -21.35 -23.18 -5.46
CA GLY A 464 -20.43 -24.28 -5.76
C GLY A 464 -20.09 -25.10 -4.53
N PHE A 465 -19.69 -24.43 -3.44
CA PHE A 465 -19.38 -25.07 -2.15
C PHE A 465 -20.56 -25.89 -1.62
N ALA A 466 -21.77 -25.33 -1.64
CA ALA A 466 -22.95 -26.05 -1.22
C ALA A 466 -23.22 -27.30 -2.08
N ALA A 467 -23.09 -27.20 -3.40
CA ALA A 467 -23.24 -28.33 -4.32
C ALA A 467 -22.17 -29.41 -4.10
N GLY A 468 -20.91 -29.02 -3.89
CA GLY A 468 -19.79 -29.92 -3.61
C GLY A 468 -19.98 -30.72 -2.31
N VAL A 469 -20.41 -30.04 -1.23
CA VAL A 469 -20.75 -30.71 0.04
C VAL A 469 -21.87 -31.73 -0.17
N LYS A 470 -22.98 -31.33 -0.81
CA LYS A 470 -24.16 -32.18 -0.98
C LYS A 470 -23.95 -33.34 -1.95
N ALA A 471 -23.03 -33.22 -2.91
CA ALA A 471 -22.64 -34.30 -3.80
C ALA A 471 -21.76 -35.37 -3.11
N VAL A 472 -21.11 -35.03 -1.99
CA VAL A 472 -20.36 -35.98 -1.16
C VAL A 472 -21.23 -36.59 -0.06
N ASP A 473 -22.03 -35.77 0.63
CA ASP A 473 -22.91 -36.19 1.72
C ASP A 473 -24.08 -35.19 1.87
N ALA A 474 -25.30 -35.65 1.54
CA ALA A 474 -26.50 -34.80 1.55
C ALA A 474 -26.93 -34.35 2.96
N ASP A 475 -26.51 -35.06 4.02
CA ASP A 475 -26.95 -34.79 5.41
C ASP A 475 -26.06 -33.76 6.12
N ILE A 476 -24.88 -33.42 5.56
CA ILE A 476 -24.01 -32.40 6.16
C ILE A 476 -24.71 -31.04 6.15
N ARG A 477 -24.81 -30.41 7.32
CA ARG A 477 -25.27 -29.02 7.44
C ARG A 477 -24.16 -28.07 6.98
N ILE A 478 -24.53 -27.05 6.22
CA ILE A 478 -23.62 -25.97 5.82
C ILE A 478 -23.93 -24.75 6.71
N ALA A 479 -22.91 -24.20 7.35
CA ALA A 479 -22.98 -22.92 8.04
C ALA A 479 -22.37 -21.85 7.13
N THR A 480 -23.21 -21.06 6.46
CA THR A 480 -22.78 -19.96 5.58
C THR A 480 -22.74 -18.65 6.35
N ALA A 481 -21.65 -17.90 6.23
CA ALA A 481 -21.53 -16.55 6.74
C ALA A 481 -20.81 -15.64 5.74
N TYR A 482 -20.95 -14.33 5.91
CA TYR A 482 -20.24 -13.33 5.11
C TYR A 482 -19.72 -12.24 6.03
N VAL A 483 -18.53 -11.70 5.74
CA VAL A 483 -17.89 -10.67 6.56
C VAL A 483 -18.63 -9.33 6.43
N SER A 484 -19.10 -8.97 5.23
CA SER A 484 -19.98 -7.83 4.98
C SER A 484 -21.14 -8.17 4.01
N VAL A 485 -21.96 -7.17 3.68
CA VAL A 485 -23.10 -7.29 2.77
C VAL A 485 -23.10 -6.08 1.83
N ALA A 486 -23.20 -6.29 0.52
CA ALA A 486 -23.21 -5.21 -0.47
C ALA A 486 -24.28 -4.14 -0.14
N PRO A 487 -23.98 -2.84 -0.28
CA PRO A 487 -22.79 -2.25 -0.92
C PRO A 487 -21.58 -2.06 0.01
N ASP A 488 -21.57 -2.60 1.23
CA ASP A 488 -20.38 -2.63 2.08
C ASP A 488 -19.42 -3.72 1.61
N TYR A 489 -18.30 -3.33 0.98
CA TYR A 489 -17.26 -4.23 0.50
C TYR A 489 -16.08 -4.39 1.48
N SER A 490 -16.18 -3.88 2.71
CA SER A 490 -15.12 -4.03 3.74
C SER A 490 -14.75 -5.48 4.07
N GLY A 491 -15.64 -6.43 3.78
CA GLY A 491 -15.46 -7.84 4.07
C GLY A 491 -14.30 -8.54 3.37
N TYR A 492 -13.65 -7.91 2.39
CA TYR A 492 -12.38 -8.40 1.81
C TYR A 492 -11.19 -8.13 2.75
N ASP A 493 -11.19 -7.04 3.51
CA ASP A 493 -10.02 -6.60 4.33
C ASP A 493 -10.27 -6.57 5.86
N ASP A 494 -11.48 -6.83 6.34
CA ASP A 494 -11.84 -6.83 7.77
C ASP A 494 -11.53 -8.17 8.48
N ARG A 495 -10.24 -8.38 8.74
CA ARG A 495 -9.71 -9.55 9.47
C ARG A 495 -10.36 -9.76 10.85
N GLY A 496 -10.59 -8.68 11.61
CA GLY A 496 -11.12 -8.79 12.98
C GLY A 496 -12.58 -9.25 13.00
N LYS A 497 -13.42 -8.73 12.09
CA LYS A 497 -14.80 -9.17 11.91
C LYS A 497 -14.86 -10.60 11.38
N ALA A 498 -13.96 -10.98 10.48
CA ALA A 498 -13.85 -12.34 9.96
C ALA A 498 -13.41 -13.35 11.03
N GLU A 499 -12.41 -13.03 11.86
CA GLU A 499 -11.99 -13.83 13.02
C GLU A 499 -13.14 -14.03 14.01
N ALA A 500 -13.81 -12.93 14.40
CA ALA A 500 -14.95 -12.99 15.32
C ALA A 500 -16.13 -13.80 14.75
N LEU A 501 -16.35 -13.75 13.43
CA LEU A 501 -17.37 -14.50 12.70
C LEU A 501 -17.04 -15.99 12.63
N ALA A 502 -15.80 -16.31 12.26
CA ALA A 502 -15.28 -17.67 12.21
C ALA A 502 -15.33 -18.33 13.59
N GLY A 503 -14.88 -17.65 14.65
CA GLY A 503 -14.98 -18.13 16.02
C GLY A 503 -16.41 -18.46 16.47
N ARG A 504 -17.43 -17.73 15.98
CA ARG A 504 -18.85 -18.11 16.21
C ARG A 504 -19.24 -19.37 15.44
N LEU A 505 -18.80 -19.49 14.19
CA LEU A 505 -19.08 -20.64 13.32
C LEU A 505 -18.43 -21.93 13.87
N PHE A 506 -17.17 -21.87 14.30
CA PHE A 506 -16.46 -22.98 14.94
C PHE A 506 -17.15 -23.43 16.24
N ARG A 507 -17.57 -22.49 17.10
CA ARG A 507 -18.40 -22.80 18.30
C ARG A 507 -19.76 -23.39 17.95
N ALA A 508 -20.32 -23.06 16.78
CA ALA A 508 -21.54 -23.66 16.23
C ALA A 508 -21.29 -25.00 15.49
N GLY A 509 -20.09 -25.58 15.61
CA GLY A 509 -19.76 -26.94 15.19
C GLY A 509 -19.26 -27.11 13.76
N GLY A 510 -19.01 -26.04 13.01
CA GLY A 510 -18.39 -26.15 11.68
C GLY A 510 -16.90 -26.49 11.80
N GLU A 511 -16.54 -27.74 11.53
CA GLU A 511 -15.20 -28.28 11.80
C GLU A 511 -14.17 -27.96 10.71
N VAL A 512 -14.64 -27.84 9.47
CA VAL A 512 -13.84 -27.49 8.30
C VAL A 512 -14.51 -26.32 7.60
N VAL A 513 -13.77 -25.23 7.38
CA VAL A 513 -14.28 -23.97 6.81
C VAL A 513 -13.57 -23.65 5.50
N PHE A 514 -14.34 -23.43 4.43
CA PHE A 514 -13.80 -22.79 3.24
C PHE A 514 -13.80 -21.27 3.42
N GLN A 515 -12.64 -20.65 3.27
CA GLN A 515 -12.43 -19.21 3.47
C GLN A 515 -12.27 -18.53 2.11
N ALA A 516 -13.30 -17.80 1.70
CA ALA A 516 -13.40 -17.09 0.42
C ALA A 516 -13.57 -15.59 0.67
N ALA A 517 -12.69 -15.04 1.50
CA ALA A 517 -12.74 -13.66 1.98
C ALA A 517 -11.41 -12.88 1.83
N ASP A 518 -10.53 -13.30 0.92
CA ASP A 518 -9.28 -12.59 0.56
C ASP A 518 -8.43 -12.27 1.82
N ASN A 519 -7.90 -11.06 2.00
CA ASN A 519 -7.12 -10.62 3.15
C ASN A 519 -7.75 -10.92 4.52
N SER A 520 -9.08 -11.06 4.59
CA SER A 520 -9.81 -11.45 5.80
C SER A 520 -9.64 -12.92 6.19
N ASN A 521 -9.22 -13.78 5.26
CA ASN A 521 -8.91 -15.21 5.50
C ASN A 521 -7.85 -15.42 6.61
N GLN A 522 -6.97 -14.44 6.83
CA GLN A 522 -5.98 -14.49 7.92
C GLN A 522 -6.64 -14.54 9.31
N GLY A 523 -7.74 -13.81 9.51
CA GLY A 523 -8.53 -13.86 10.75
C GLY A 523 -9.29 -15.18 10.91
N ILE A 524 -9.79 -15.74 9.80
CA ILE A 524 -10.47 -17.04 9.79
C ILE A 524 -9.49 -18.17 10.16
N THR A 525 -8.27 -18.11 9.61
CA THR A 525 -7.16 -19.03 9.91
C THR A 525 -6.74 -18.97 11.38
N ARG A 526 -6.61 -17.78 11.96
CA ARG A 526 -6.34 -17.57 13.41
C ARG A 526 -7.43 -18.21 14.27
N ALA A 527 -8.69 -17.93 13.98
CA ALA A 527 -9.83 -18.49 14.71
C ALA A 527 -9.94 -20.02 14.57
N ALA A 528 -9.52 -20.59 13.44
CA ALA A 528 -9.50 -22.03 13.22
C ALA A 528 -8.48 -22.72 14.14
N HIS A 529 -7.26 -22.17 14.21
CA HIS A 529 -6.23 -22.66 15.12
C HIS A 529 -6.73 -22.65 16.57
N ASP A 530 -7.31 -21.54 17.02
CA ASP A 530 -7.77 -21.38 18.41
C ASP A 530 -8.97 -22.26 18.75
N ALA A 531 -9.71 -22.72 17.73
CA ALA A 531 -10.80 -23.69 17.86
C ALA A 531 -10.37 -25.15 17.69
N GLY A 532 -9.11 -25.43 17.31
CA GLY A 532 -8.67 -26.78 16.90
C GLY A 532 -9.41 -27.29 15.65
N ALA A 533 -9.74 -26.39 14.73
CA ALA A 533 -10.51 -26.63 13.51
C ALA A 533 -9.65 -26.42 12.26
N LEU A 534 -10.20 -26.74 11.09
CA LEU A 534 -9.46 -26.75 9.82
C LEU A 534 -10.02 -25.73 8.81
N VAL A 535 -9.15 -25.24 7.94
CA VAL A 535 -9.49 -24.32 6.83
C VAL A 535 -9.08 -24.89 5.47
N ILE A 536 -9.75 -24.39 4.44
CA ILE A 536 -9.42 -24.59 3.03
C ILE A 536 -9.16 -23.21 2.45
N GLY A 537 -7.96 -22.93 1.96
CA GLY A 537 -7.64 -21.65 1.33
C GLY A 537 -8.28 -21.49 -0.07
N ALA A 538 -8.39 -20.26 -0.54
CA ALA A 538 -8.89 -19.89 -1.87
C ALA A 538 -7.80 -19.24 -2.72
N ASP A 539 -8.00 -19.28 -4.04
CA ASP A 539 -7.26 -18.64 -5.13
C ASP A 539 -5.75 -18.91 -5.26
N ALA A 540 -5.00 -18.93 -4.17
CA ALA A 540 -3.55 -19.12 -4.12
C ALA A 540 -3.14 -20.10 -2.99
N ASP A 541 -1.83 -20.33 -2.85
CA ASP A 541 -1.29 -21.11 -1.74
C ASP A 541 -1.24 -20.27 -0.45
N GLU A 542 -2.41 -20.04 0.15
CA GLU A 542 -2.58 -19.36 1.45
C GLU A 542 -1.77 -19.98 2.62
N SER A 543 -1.18 -21.16 2.45
CA SER A 543 -0.29 -21.74 3.47
C SER A 543 1.13 -21.14 3.45
N LYS A 544 1.48 -20.39 2.39
CA LYS A 544 2.78 -19.70 2.26
C LYS A 544 2.82 -18.42 3.08
N GLY A 545 3.99 -18.15 3.68
CA GLY A 545 4.21 -16.94 4.48
C GLY A 545 3.46 -16.92 5.82
N VAL A 546 2.71 -17.98 6.14
CA VAL A 546 1.99 -18.18 7.40
C VAL A 546 2.89 -18.92 8.40
N ASP A 547 2.83 -18.52 9.67
CA ASP A 547 3.57 -19.15 10.76
C ASP A 547 3.28 -20.66 10.87
N GLU A 548 4.30 -21.45 11.24
CA GLU A 548 4.24 -22.92 11.23
C GLU A 548 3.07 -23.52 12.02
N GLU A 549 2.64 -22.88 13.12
CA GLU A 549 1.49 -23.31 13.92
C GLU A 549 0.17 -23.11 13.16
N LEU A 550 -0.03 -21.92 12.57
CA LEU A 550 -1.20 -21.61 11.75
C LEU A 550 -1.22 -22.43 10.44
N ARG A 551 -0.05 -22.73 9.88
CA ARG A 551 0.09 -23.54 8.66
C ARG A 551 -0.49 -24.97 8.83
N GLN A 552 -0.59 -25.47 10.06
CA GLN A 552 -1.15 -26.79 10.35
C GLN A 552 -2.68 -26.88 10.23
N VAL A 553 -3.41 -25.75 10.20
CA VAL A 553 -4.88 -25.80 10.03
C VAL A 553 -5.35 -25.96 8.59
N PHE A 554 -4.46 -25.81 7.60
CA PHE A 554 -4.82 -25.91 6.18
C PHE A 554 -4.93 -27.36 5.69
N VAL A 555 -6.13 -27.78 5.31
CA VAL A 555 -6.36 -29.08 4.65
C VAL A 555 -5.72 -29.10 3.26
N THR A 556 -5.86 -27.97 2.54
CA THR A 556 -5.34 -27.64 1.21
C THR A 556 -5.76 -26.20 0.91
N SER A 557 -5.26 -25.60 -0.16
CA SER A 557 -5.96 -24.50 -0.85
C SER A 557 -6.55 -25.00 -2.16
N ILE A 558 -7.68 -24.41 -2.59
CA ILE A 558 -8.13 -24.41 -3.98
C ILE A 558 -7.45 -23.23 -4.67
N VAL A 559 -6.91 -23.44 -5.87
CA VAL A 559 -6.06 -22.45 -6.55
C VAL A 559 -6.53 -22.11 -7.96
N LYS A 560 -6.41 -20.84 -8.34
CA LYS A 560 -6.53 -20.31 -9.71
C LYS A 560 -5.12 -20.27 -10.32
N ARG A 561 -4.81 -21.18 -11.26
CA ARG A 561 -3.48 -21.28 -11.90
C ARG A 561 -3.29 -20.22 -12.99
N ILE A 562 -3.00 -18.99 -12.56
CA ILE A 562 -2.78 -17.84 -13.46
C ILE A 562 -1.61 -18.09 -14.42
N ASP A 563 -0.55 -18.78 -13.98
CA ASP A 563 0.57 -19.22 -14.83
C ASP A 563 0.12 -20.03 -16.07
N VAL A 564 -0.86 -20.91 -15.90
CA VAL A 564 -1.41 -21.74 -16.98
C VAL A 564 -2.26 -20.89 -17.93
N VAL A 565 -3.09 -20.00 -17.39
CA VAL A 565 -3.95 -19.08 -18.17
C VAL A 565 -3.11 -18.13 -19.04
N VAL A 566 -2.08 -17.54 -18.46
CA VAL A 566 -1.18 -16.60 -19.14
C VAL A 566 -0.39 -17.29 -20.25
N LEU A 567 0.17 -18.47 -19.95
CA LEU A 567 0.90 -19.25 -20.95
C LEU A 567 0.00 -19.70 -22.12
N ASP A 568 -1.21 -20.15 -21.84
CA ASP A 568 -2.16 -20.58 -22.87
C ASP A 568 -2.65 -19.42 -23.76
N TYR A 569 -2.89 -18.25 -23.16
CA TYR A 569 -3.18 -17.03 -23.93
C TYR A 569 -2.00 -16.63 -24.83
N LEU A 570 -0.77 -16.59 -24.31
CA LEU A 570 0.40 -16.19 -25.10
C LEU A 570 0.75 -17.20 -26.21
N ARG A 571 0.58 -18.50 -25.98
CA ARG A 571 0.66 -19.53 -27.03
C ARG A 571 -0.42 -19.32 -28.10
N SER A 572 -1.65 -19.02 -27.70
CA SER A 572 -2.75 -18.69 -28.62
C SER A 572 -2.45 -17.42 -29.43
N ALA A 573 -1.83 -16.41 -28.81
CA ALA A 573 -1.44 -15.16 -29.45
C ALA A 573 -0.32 -15.34 -30.47
N ALA A 574 0.73 -16.08 -30.13
CA ALA A 574 1.81 -16.43 -31.03
C ALA A 574 1.32 -17.28 -32.22
N ALA A 575 0.33 -18.14 -32.01
CA ALA A 575 -0.29 -18.94 -33.07
C ALA A 575 -1.35 -18.21 -33.91
N GLY A 576 -1.68 -16.94 -33.61
CA GLY A 576 -2.72 -16.17 -34.31
C GLY A 576 -4.16 -16.66 -34.06
N ARG A 577 -4.43 -17.32 -32.92
CA ARG A 577 -5.72 -17.98 -32.61
C ARG A 577 -6.49 -17.32 -31.45
N VAL A 578 -6.14 -16.09 -31.07
CA VAL A 578 -6.82 -15.36 -29.99
C VAL A 578 -8.25 -15.02 -30.41
N GLN A 579 -9.21 -15.31 -29.54
CA GLN A 579 -10.60 -14.93 -29.65
C GLN A 579 -10.90 -13.80 -28.66
N SER A 580 -11.68 -12.81 -29.09
CA SER A 580 -12.17 -11.73 -28.22
C SER A 580 -13.42 -12.16 -27.44
N GLY A 581 -13.71 -11.46 -26.34
CA GLY A 581 -14.77 -11.81 -25.40
C GLY A 581 -14.28 -12.73 -24.28
N GLN A 582 -15.20 -13.40 -23.60
CA GLN A 582 -14.88 -14.25 -22.45
C GLN A 582 -14.33 -15.60 -22.87
N LYS A 583 -13.19 -15.96 -22.26
CA LYS A 583 -12.61 -17.30 -22.29
C LYS A 583 -12.57 -17.83 -20.86
N GLU A 584 -13.45 -18.78 -20.58
CA GLU A 584 -13.61 -19.36 -19.25
C GLU A 584 -12.63 -20.52 -19.02
N TYR A 585 -12.05 -20.57 -17.83
CA TYR A 585 -11.13 -21.61 -17.39
C TYR A 585 -11.65 -22.31 -16.12
N GLY A 586 -11.57 -23.64 -16.11
CA GLY A 586 -12.03 -24.48 -15.01
C GLY A 586 -11.11 -25.67 -14.76
N VAL A 587 -11.64 -26.68 -14.08
CA VAL A 587 -10.95 -27.92 -13.71
C VAL A 587 -10.50 -28.70 -14.95
N ARG A 588 -11.31 -28.71 -16.03
CA ARG A 588 -10.94 -29.33 -17.32
C ARG A 588 -9.66 -28.75 -17.90
N ALA A 589 -9.40 -27.46 -17.70
CA ALA A 589 -8.21 -26.78 -18.19
C ALA A 589 -6.98 -26.97 -17.27
N GLY A 590 -7.15 -27.64 -16.12
CA GLY A 590 -6.13 -27.67 -15.06
C GLY A 590 -5.87 -26.31 -14.42
N VAL A 591 -6.81 -25.37 -14.56
CA VAL A 591 -6.67 -24.00 -14.04
C VAL A 591 -7.25 -23.89 -12.64
N ILE A 592 -8.41 -24.49 -12.40
CA ILE A 592 -8.94 -24.70 -11.05
C ILE A 592 -8.47 -26.08 -10.58
N ASP A 593 -7.68 -26.11 -9.50
CA ASP A 593 -7.23 -27.35 -8.87
C ASP A 593 -7.07 -27.15 -7.35
N TYR A 594 -6.72 -28.20 -6.62
CA TYR A 594 -6.33 -28.17 -5.22
C TYR A 594 -4.84 -28.49 -5.06
N LEU A 595 -4.19 -27.95 -4.03
CA LEU A 595 -2.78 -28.22 -3.76
C LEU A 595 -2.55 -29.64 -3.23
N PRO A 596 -1.45 -30.32 -3.60
CA PRO A 596 -1.23 -31.72 -3.22
C PRO A 596 -0.76 -31.92 -1.77
N ALA A 597 -0.69 -30.86 -0.96
CA ALA A 597 -0.16 -30.85 0.40
C ALA A 597 -1.05 -30.03 1.34
N GLY A 598 -1.19 -30.53 2.58
CA GLY A 598 -2.00 -29.96 3.65
C GLY A 598 -2.40 -31.05 4.65
N THR A 599 -2.95 -30.67 5.80
CA THR A 599 -3.26 -31.60 6.90
C THR A 599 -4.50 -32.44 6.59
N GLY A 600 -4.32 -33.77 6.56
CA GLY A 600 -5.41 -34.73 6.31
C GLY A 600 -5.69 -35.06 4.84
N LEU A 601 -5.22 -34.27 3.88
CA LEU A 601 -5.50 -34.46 2.43
C LEU A 601 -5.20 -35.87 1.92
N THR A 602 -4.12 -36.50 2.42
CA THR A 602 -3.68 -37.85 2.02
C THR A 602 -4.78 -38.91 2.17
N ALA A 603 -5.64 -38.80 3.18
CA ALA A 603 -6.72 -39.75 3.42
C ALA A 603 -7.87 -39.63 2.41
N ILE A 604 -8.10 -38.43 1.88
CA ILE A 604 -9.25 -38.12 1.00
C ILE A 604 -8.89 -38.04 -0.49
N ARG A 605 -7.59 -37.91 -0.80
CA ARG A 605 -7.06 -37.59 -2.14
C ARG A 605 -7.64 -38.43 -3.27
N ALA A 606 -7.66 -39.76 -3.14
CA ALA A 606 -8.14 -40.64 -4.22
C ALA A 606 -9.61 -40.39 -4.59
N ARG A 607 -10.45 -40.09 -3.59
CA ARG A 607 -11.89 -39.78 -3.76
C ARG A 607 -12.08 -38.35 -4.29
N LEU A 608 -11.22 -37.42 -3.87
CA LEU A 608 -11.18 -36.06 -4.41
C LEU A 608 -10.71 -36.01 -5.88
N ASP A 609 -9.73 -36.83 -6.28
CA ASP A 609 -9.29 -36.97 -7.68
C ASP A 609 -10.35 -37.62 -8.58
N GLU A 610 -11.22 -38.47 -8.04
CA GLU A 610 -12.42 -38.96 -8.75
C GLU A 610 -13.48 -37.86 -8.92
N ILE A 611 -13.74 -37.09 -7.86
CA ILE A 611 -14.65 -35.93 -7.92
C ILE A 611 -14.13 -34.91 -8.94
N LYS A 612 -12.84 -34.53 -8.88
CA LYS A 612 -12.20 -33.59 -9.81
C LYS A 612 -12.34 -34.02 -11.27
N ARG A 613 -12.16 -35.31 -11.57
CA ARG A 613 -12.41 -35.84 -12.92
C ARG A 613 -13.86 -35.68 -13.36
N ARG A 614 -14.83 -35.98 -12.50
CA ARG A 614 -16.26 -35.76 -12.81
C ARG A 614 -16.59 -34.28 -13.06
N VAL A 615 -15.98 -33.35 -12.34
CA VAL A 615 -16.10 -31.90 -12.65
C VAL A 615 -15.50 -31.59 -14.02
N ALA A 616 -14.28 -32.07 -14.31
CA ALA A 616 -13.63 -31.89 -15.61
C ALA A 616 -14.47 -32.45 -16.78
N ASP A 617 -15.18 -33.56 -16.59
CA ASP A 617 -16.04 -34.17 -17.61
C ASP A 617 -17.39 -33.43 -17.80
N GLY A 618 -17.67 -32.39 -16.99
CA GLY A 618 -18.90 -31.60 -17.04
C GLY A 618 -20.05 -32.20 -16.23
N GLY A 619 -19.76 -33.10 -15.28
CA GLY A 619 -20.73 -33.75 -14.40
C GLY A 619 -21.27 -32.87 -13.26
N VAL A 620 -21.13 -31.55 -13.36
CA VAL A 620 -21.64 -30.55 -12.40
C VAL A 620 -22.35 -29.45 -13.20
N SER A 621 -23.62 -29.21 -12.86
CA SER A 621 -24.48 -28.15 -13.40
C SER A 621 -25.17 -27.42 -12.26
#